data_AF-A0A967SAK9-F1
#
_entry.id   AF-A0A967SAK9-F1
#
_cell.length_a   1.000
_cell.length_b   1.000
_cell.length_c   1.000
_cell.angle_alpha   90.00
_cell.angle_beta   90.00
_cell.angle_gamma   90.00
#
_symmetry.space_group_name_H-M   'P 1'
#
loop_
_entity.id
_entity.type
_entity.pdbx_description
1 polymer ?
#
loop_
_entity_poly.entity_id
_entity_poly.type
_entity_poly.pdbx_seq_one_letter_code
_entity_poly.pdbx_strand_id
1 'polypeptide(L)'
;MYIPVDTLKRVLAELLLNGRTSTRRPWLGLYCEEIDGTVRVMRVPDDGPAASAGIRSGDEVVAVAGRSVASLPELYRAIWAVVAPGGSV
;
A
#
# COMPACT_ATOMS: atom_id res chain seq x y z
N MET A 1 -8.14 -2.69 18.25
CA MET A 1 -8.45 -3.11 16.86
C MET A 1 -8.90 -4.57 16.90
N TYR A 2 -9.91 -4.98 16.12
CA TYR A 2 -10.36 -6.37 16.01
C TYR A 2 -10.56 -6.73 14.54
N ILE A 3 -10.43 -8.02 14.21
CA ILE A 3 -10.73 -8.55 12.87
C ILE A 3 -12.02 -9.38 12.98
N PRO A 4 -13.08 -9.07 12.22
CA PRO A 4 -14.31 -9.86 12.24
C PRO A 4 -14.08 -11.32 11.85
N VAL A 5 -14.72 -12.25 12.55
CA VAL A 5 -14.53 -13.70 12.34
C VAL A 5 -14.87 -14.14 10.91
N ASP A 6 -15.83 -13.49 10.27
CA ASP A 6 -16.21 -13.81 8.89
C ASP A 6 -15.14 -13.41 7.88
N THR A 7 -14.30 -12.41 8.21
CA THR A 7 -13.13 -12.06 7.40
C THR A 7 -12.07 -13.16 7.50
N LEU A 8 -11.83 -13.68 8.71
CA LEU A 8 -10.87 -14.74 8.94
C LEU A 8 -11.25 -16.03 8.20
N LYS A 9 -12.52 -16.47 8.29
CA LYS A 9 -13.00 -17.70 7.63
C LYS A 9 -12.70 -17.69 6.13
N ARG A 10 -12.93 -16.55 5.47
CA ARG A 10 -12.66 -16.38 4.03
C ARG A 10 -11.17 -16.52 3.72
N VAL A 11 -10.31 -15.82 4.46
CA VAL A 11 -8.86 -15.85 4.25
C VAL A 11 -8.28 -17.23 4.53
N LEU A 12 -8.72 -17.88 5.61
CA LEU A 12 -8.23 -19.20 6.02
C LEU A 12 -8.53 -20.26 4.96
N ALA A 13 -9.72 -20.24 4.36
CA ALA A 13 -10.06 -21.19 3.29
C ALA A 13 -9.09 -21.09 2.11
N GLU A 14 -8.74 -19.88 1.67
CA GLU A 14 -7.76 -19.69 0.59
C GLU A 14 -6.35 -20.14 0.99
N LEU A 15 -5.93 -19.85 2.22
CA LEU A 15 -4.62 -20.27 2.71
C LEU A 15 -4.49 -21.79 2.77
N LEU A 16 -5.52 -22.50 3.22
CA LEU A 16 -5.53 -23.97 3.27
C LEU A 16 -5.50 -24.59 1.88
N LEU A 17 -6.21 -24.02 0.91
CA LEU A 17 -6.31 -24.56 -0.45
C LEU A 17 -5.08 -24.23 -1.31
N ASN A 18 -4.58 -22.99 -1.22
CA ASN A 18 -3.62 -22.44 -2.18
C ASN A 18 -2.26 -22.10 -1.56
N GLY A 19 -2.11 -22.19 -0.24
CA GLY A 19 -0.94 -21.72 0.51
C GLY A 19 -0.77 -20.19 0.53
N ARG A 20 -1.72 -19.45 -0.06
CA ARG A 20 -1.69 -17.99 -0.21
C ARG A 20 -3.10 -17.45 -0.50
N THR A 21 -3.32 -16.19 -0.16
CA THR A 21 -4.56 -15.47 -0.50
C THR A 21 -4.58 -15.10 -1.98
N SER A 22 -5.77 -15.04 -2.57
CA SER A 22 -5.93 -14.58 -3.97
C SER A 22 -5.71 -13.07 -4.12
N THR A 23 -6.02 -12.31 -3.07
CA THR A 23 -5.87 -10.84 -3.06
C THR A 23 -4.39 -10.47 -3.07
N ARG A 24 -3.91 -9.92 -4.18
CA ARG A 24 -2.55 -9.38 -4.29
C ARG A 24 -2.60 -7.87 -4.14
N ARG A 25 -2.10 -7.38 -3.01
CA ARG A 25 -1.99 -5.94 -2.77
C ARG A 25 -0.68 -5.44 -3.37
N PRO A 26 -0.70 -4.51 -4.34
CA PRO A 26 0.54 -3.94 -4.87
C PRO A 26 1.30 -3.22 -3.75
N TRP A 27 2.61 -3.31 -3.81
CA TRP A 27 3.51 -2.59 -2.93
C TRP A 27 4.51 -1.82 -3.79
N LEU A 28 4.62 -0.51 -3.53
CA LEU A 28 5.45 0.40 -4.31
C LEU A 28 6.89 0.48 -3.81
N GLY A 29 7.24 -0.20 -2.71
CA GLY A 29 8.55 -0.01 -2.08
C GLY A 29 8.64 1.28 -1.28
N LEU A 30 7.54 1.67 -0.61
CA LEU A 30 7.52 2.86 0.25
C LEU A 30 7.36 2.45 1.71
N TYR A 31 8.14 3.08 2.57
CA TYR A 31 7.92 3.13 4.01
C TYR A 31 7.53 4.55 4.36
N CYS A 32 6.27 4.75 4.73
CA CYS A 32 5.73 6.07 5.04
C CYS A 32 5.27 6.14 6.49
N GLU A 33 5.34 7.34 7.05
CA GLU A 33 4.72 7.69 8.31
C GLU A 33 3.72 8.83 8.10
N GLU A 34 2.73 8.88 8.97
CA GLU A 34 1.77 9.97 9.02
C GLU A 34 2.24 10.99 10.07
N ILE A 35 2.52 12.21 9.63
CA ILE A 35 3.01 13.31 10.46
C ILE A 35 2.11 14.52 10.18
N ASP A 36 1.46 15.06 11.20
CA ASP A 36 0.61 16.26 11.12
C ASP A 36 -0.45 16.23 10.00
N GLY A 37 -1.04 15.06 9.73
CA GLY A 37 -2.06 14.89 8.67
C GLY A 37 -1.50 14.85 7.25
N THR A 38 -0.19 14.62 7.12
CA THR A 38 0.50 14.41 5.84
C THR A 38 1.22 13.08 5.88
N VAL A 39 1.41 12.46 4.71
CA VAL A 39 2.10 11.18 4.61
C VAL A 39 3.51 11.41 4.09
N ARG A 40 4.53 11.19 4.92
CA ARG A 40 5.93 11.40 4.58
C ARG A 40 6.64 10.08 4.31
N VAL A 41 7.45 10.05 3.26
CA VAL A 41 8.30 8.91 2.91
C VAL A 41 9.51 8.91 3.83
N MET A 42 9.65 7.88 4.64
CA MET A 42 10.78 7.70 5.57
C MET A 42 11.90 6.87 4.96
N ARG A 43 11.56 5.95 4.05
CA ARG A 43 12.54 5.11 3.38
C ARG A 43 12.00 4.57 2.07
N VAL A 44 12.89 4.45 1.09
CA VAL A 44 12.66 3.78 -0.19
C VAL A 44 13.77 2.74 -0.36
N PRO A 45 13.47 1.44 -0.57
CA PRO A 45 14.46 0.46 -0.97
C PRO A 45 15.00 0.75 -2.38
N ASP A 46 16.30 0.60 -2.57
CA ASP A 46 16.98 0.95 -3.83
C ASP A 46 16.46 0.15 -5.04
N ASP A 47 16.06 -1.11 -4.84
CA ASP A 47 15.49 -1.98 -5.88
C ASP A 47 13.95 -1.92 -5.95
N GLY A 48 13.33 -0.93 -5.30
CA GLY A 48 11.88 -0.76 -5.24
C GLY A 48 11.29 0.00 -6.44
N PRO A 49 10.03 -0.24 -6.83
CA PRO A 49 9.35 0.53 -7.87
C PRO A 49 9.39 2.04 -7.66
N ALA A 50 9.26 2.49 -6.40
CA ALA A 50 9.35 3.90 -6.02
C ALA A 50 10.73 4.51 -6.26
N ALA A 51 11.82 3.75 -6.05
CA ALA A 51 13.18 4.22 -6.35
C ALA A 51 13.37 4.42 -7.85
N SER A 52 12.89 3.47 -8.67
CA SER A 52 12.88 3.60 -10.14
C SER A 52 12.05 4.79 -10.63
N ALA A 53 11.01 5.17 -9.89
CA ALA A 53 10.20 6.36 -10.16
C ALA A 53 10.84 7.67 -9.64
N GLY A 54 11.98 7.58 -8.96
CA GLY A 54 12.73 8.73 -8.44
C GLY A 54 12.23 9.29 -7.10
N ILE A 55 11.33 8.57 -6.42
CA ILE A 55 10.85 8.96 -5.07
C ILE A 55 11.97 8.76 -4.06
N ARG A 56 12.08 9.68 -3.10
CA ARG A 56 13.15 9.71 -2.10
C ARG A 56 12.60 9.80 -0.68
N SER A 57 13.46 9.44 0.26
CA SER A 57 13.21 9.75 1.67
C SER A 57 13.08 11.26 1.87
N GLY A 58 12.09 11.68 2.65
CA GLY A 58 11.75 13.08 2.88
C GLY A 58 10.61 13.59 2.00
N ASP A 59 10.27 12.89 0.91
CA ASP A 59 9.15 13.28 0.04
C ASP A 59 7.82 13.20 0.78
N GLU A 60 6.91 14.08 0.41
CA GLU A 60 5.56 14.14 0.97
C GLU A 60 4.54 13.68 -0.07
N VAL A 61 3.72 12.70 0.31
CA VAL A 61 2.68 12.14 -0.55
C VAL A 61 1.39 12.89 -0.29
N VAL A 62 1.07 13.82 -1.19
CA VAL A 62 -0.16 14.63 -1.13
C VAL A 62 -1.34 14.00 -1.89
N ALA A 63 -1.05 13.16 -2.89
CA ALA A 63 -2.07 12.50 -3.71
C ALA A 63 -1.56 11.21 -4.35
N VAL A 64 -2.50 10.31 -4.66
CA VAL A 64 -2.27 9.10 -5.48
C VAL A 64 -3.27 9.10 -6.63
N ALA A 65 -2.78 9.06 -7.88
CA ALA A 65 -3.62 9.08 -9.09
C ALA A 65 -4.69 10.20 -9.09
N GLY A 66 -4.30 11.40 -8.62
CA GLY A 66 -5.20 12.56 -8.52
C GLY A 66 -6.14 12.56 -7.31
N ARG A 67 -6.13 11.52 -6.47
CA ARG A 67 -6.89 11.49 -5.21
C ARG A 67 -6.02 11.97 -4.06
N SER A 68 -6.44 13.04 -3.38
CA SER A 68 -5.77 13.54 -2.18
C SER A 68 -5.75 12.48 -1.07
N VAL A 69 -4.62 12.40 -0.35
CA VAL A 69 -4.42 11.49 0.78
C VAL A 69 -3.83 12.26 1.96
N ALA A 70 -4.42 12.09 3.13
CA ALA A 70 -3.97 12.74 4.37
C ALA A 70 -3.55 11.71 5.44
N SER A 71 -3.74 10.42 5.18
CA SER A 71 -3.46 9.36 6.14
C SER A 71 -2.91 8.09 5.49
N LEU A 72 -2.21 7.27 6.28
CA LEU A 72 -1.69 5.99 5.81
C LEU A 72 -2.79 5.04 5.29
N PRO A 73 -3.95 4.89 5.95
CA PRO A 73 -5.04 4.08 5.43
C PRO A 73 -5.57 4.58 4.08
N GLU A 74 -5.65 5.90 3.88
CA GLU A 74 -6.07 6.49 2.61
C GLU A 74 -5.05 6.25 1.50
N LEU A 75 -3.77 6.42 1.80
CA LEU A 75 -2.67 6.11 0.88
C LEU A 75 -2.80 4.68 0.35
N TYR A 76 -2.86 3.70 1.25
CA TYR A 76 -2.93 2.29 0.85
C TYR A 76 -4.20 1.95 0.10
N ARG A 77 -5.36 2.48 0.52
CA ARG A 77 -6.63 2.28 -0.20
C ARG A 77 -6.58 2.88 -1.60
N ALA A 78 -5.99 4.06 -1.76
CA ALA A 78 -5.85 4.71 -3.07
C ALA A 78 -4.95 3.90 -4.00
N ILE A 79 -3.80 3.41 -3.50
CA ILE A 79 -2.90 2.54 -4.27
C ILE A 79 -3.61 1.25 -4.71
N TRP A 80 -4.31 0.57 -3.80
CA TRP A 80 -5.00 -0.69 -4.11
C TRP A 80 -6.22 -0.52 -5.03
N ALA A 81 -6.80 0.68 -5.11
CA ALA A 81 -7.92 0.96 -5.99
C ALA A 81 -7.49 1.17 -7.45
N VAL A 82 -6.26 1.63 -7.67
CA VAL A 82 -5.78 2.05 -8.99
C VAL A 82 -4.94 0.97 -9.67
N VAL A 83 -4.24 0.14 -8.90
CA VAL A 83 -3.14 -0.67 -9.42
C VAL A 83 -3.36 -2.15 -9.15
N ALA A 84 -3.37 -2.95 -10.22
CA ALA A 84 -3.12 -4.38 -10.11
C ALA A 84 -1.60 -4.61 -9.91
N PRO A 85 -1.17 -5.68 -9.22
CA PRO A 85 0.26 -5.98 -9.05
C PRO A 85 1.01 -5.96 -10.39
N GLY A 86 2.10 -5.18 -10.46
CA GLY A 86 2.88 -4.96 -11.68
C GLY A 86 2.37 -3.82 -12.59
N GLY A 87 1.28 -3.16 -12.22
CA GLY A 87 0.80 -1.95 -12.89
C GLY A 87 1.57 -0.69 -12.51
N SER A 88 1.49 0.33 -13.36
CA SER A 88 2.05 1.67 -13.11
C SER A 88 0.94 2.63 -12.66
N VAL A 89 1.32 3.68 -11.93
CA VAL A 89 0.42 4.73 -11.41
C VAL A 89 0.81 6.07 -11.99
#